data_AF-A0ABD7V7I2-F1
#
_entry.id   AF-A0ABD7V7I2-F1
#
_cell.length_a   1.000
_cell.length_b   1.000
_cell.length_c   1.000
_cell.angle_alpha   90.00
_cell.angle_beta   90.00
_cell.angle_gamma   90.00
#
_symmetry.space_group_name_H-M   'P 1'
#
loop_
_entity.id
_entity.type
_entity.pdbx_description
1 polymer ?
#
loop_
_entity_poly.entity_id
_entity_poly.type
_entity_poly.pdbx_seq_one_letter_code
_entity_poly.pdbx_strand_id
1 'polypeptide(L)'
;MLRKWTEAAERMTRGEETVPDGATGLGEYSVPADTGEALGLKAAHLTLTFGVGPSLFGPSSSNPDRRDRFGIADRRPPTLVDLPIFAAEKIDPNRSYGDICVQACADDPQVAVHAIRNLARMAFGVMAVRWSQLGFGRTSSTTQSQETPRNLFGFKDGTANIRAEDTDLLDRWVWVAPEDNPPGAQWMTGGTYLVARRIRMDIEPWDRANLFEQEQVVGRTKKTGAPLGQKDEFDEPDFQITSGGAPIIPRNSHVRLANPKNLGGVRILRRGYNFTDGTDGFGHLDAGLFFIAFNRDTGKQFVPMQQILSRQDAMTEYLIPNGSAHFAIPPGLERGEWWGQRIFE
;
A
#
# COMPACT_ATOMS: atom_id res chain seq x y z
N MET A 1 19.29 1.83 -16.48
CA MET A 1 17.91 2.34 -16.45
C MET A 1 17.55 2.84 -15.05
N LEU A 2 17.64 2.02 -13.99
CA LEU A 2 17.30 2.46 -12.62
C LEU A 2 18.11 3.67 -12.11
N ARG A 3 19.38 3.80 -12.52
CA ARG A 3 20.19 5.03 -12.33
C ARG A 3 19.48 6.28 -12.88
N LYS A 4 19.01 6.23 -14.13
CA LYS A 4 18.26 7.33 -14.77
C LYS A 4 16.92 7.61 -14.07
N TRP A 5 16.21 6.56 -13.65
CA TRP A 5 14.98 6.72 -12.85
C TRP A 5 15.26 7.42 -11.52
N THR A 6 16.38 7.11 -10.86
CA THR A 6 16.78 7.76 -9.60
C THR A 6 17.02 9.24 -9.81
N GLU A 7 17.82 9.62 -10.82
CA GLU A 7 18.08 11.02 -11.18
C GLU A 7 16.78 11.78 -11.48
N ALA A 8 15.88 11.18 -12.26
CA ALA A 8 14.57 11.79 -12.55
C ALA A 8 13.71 11.93 -11.29
N ALA A 9 13.69 10.92 -10.41
CA ALA A 9 12.93 10.96 -9.16
C ALA A 9 13.44 12.06 -8.21
N GLU A 10 14.76 12.22 -8.07
CA GLU A 10 15.36 13.30 -7.26
C GLU A 10 14.95 14.68 -7.75
N ARG A 11 14.83 14.87 -9.07
CA ARG A 11 14.40 16.14 -9.68
C ARG A 11 12.90 16.38 -9.48
N MET A 12 12.08 15.40 -9.83
CA MET A 12 10.61 15.53 -9.73
C MET A 12 10.15 15.75 -8.28
N THR A 13 10.79 15.12 -7.30
CA THR A 13 10.48 15.34 -5.87
C THR A 13 10.84 16.75 -5.37
N ARG A 14 11.63 17.51 -6.14
CA ARG A 14 11.90 18.94 -5.91
C ARG A 14 11.02 19.87 -6.75
N GLY A 15 10.10 19.31 -7.55
CA GLY A 15 9.25 20.07 -8.47
C GLY A 15 9.99 20.49 -9.75
N GLU A 16 11.10 19.82 -10.07
CA GLU A 16 11.86 20.04 -11.30
C GLU A 16 11.44 19.01 -12.37
N GLU A 17 11.66 19.35 -13.63
CA GLU A 17 11.53 18.44 -14.76
C GLU A 17 12.55 17.29 -14.69
N THR A 18 12.28 16.15 -15.32
CA THR A 18 13.15 14.95 -15.32
C THR A 18 14.59 15.21 -15.76
N VAL A 19 14.82 16.22 -16.60
CA VAL A 19 16.12 16.81 -16.93
C VAL A 19 15.96 18.34 -17.02
N PRO A 20 17.03 19.15 -16.90
CA PRO A 20 16.94 20.60 -17.09
C PRO A 20 16.33 20.94 -18.45
N ASP A 21 15.29 21.79 -18.45
CA ASP A 21 14.51 22.20 -19.63
C ASP A 21 14.01 21.01 -20.48
N GLY A 22 13.66 19.88 -19.84
CA GLY A 22 13.32 18.63 -20.51
C GLY A 22 12.07 18.69 -21.39
N ALA A 23 11.10 19.56 -21.08
CA ALA A 23 9.84 19.69 -21.79
C ALA A 23 9.95 20.59 -23.03
N THR A 24 10.84 21.60 -23.01
CA THR A 24 10.86 22.67 -24.02
C THR A 24 12.24 23.05 -24.55
N GLY A 25 13.33 22.73 -23.85
CA GLY A 25 14.67 23.25 -24.12
C GLY A 25 15.55 22.40 -25.03
N LEU A 26 15.09 21.22 -25.48
CA LEU A 26 15.90 20.30 -26.29
C LEU A 26 15.88 20.58 -27.81
N GLY A 27 15.21 21.66 -28.22
CA GLY A 27 15.08 22.08 -29.62
C GLY A 27 13.80 21.59 -30.31
N GLU A 28 13.38 22.30 -31.35
CA GLU A 28 12.08 22.16 -32.02
C GLU A 28 11.81 20.77 -32.62
N TYR A 29 12.87 20.08 -33.04
CA TYR A 29 12.78 18.77 -33.71
C TYR A 29 13.19 17.59 -32.83
N SER A 30 13.43 17.83 -31.54
CA SER A 30 13.79 16.78 -30.57
C SER A 30 12.55 16.30 -29.83
N VAL A 31 12.51 15.00 -29.50
CA VAL A 31 11.51 14.48 -28.57
C VAL A 31 11.81 15.03 -27.17
N PRO A 32 10.85 15.64 -26.48
CA PRO A 32 11.04 16.11 -25.11
C PRO A 32 11.47 14.99 -24.16
N ALA A 33 12.35 15.32 -23.22
CA ALA A 33 12.78 14.42 -22.16
C ALA A 33 11.84 14.44 -20.94
N ASP A 34 11.01 15.46 -20.81
CA ASP A 34 9.90 15.53 -19.86
C ASP A 34 8.58 15.69 -20.62
N THR A 35 7.50 15.06 -20.16
CA THR A 35 6.19 15.11 -20.82
C THR A 35 5.43 16.43 -20.62
N GLY A 36 5.88 17.29 -19.69
CA GLY A 36 5.49 18.69 -19.59
C GLY A 36 4.15 18.98 -18.89
N GLU A 37 3.35 17.98 -18.54
CA GLU A 37 2.05 18.20 -17.88
C GLU A 37 2.17 18.75 -16.46
N ALA A 38 3.34 18.70 -15.82
CA ALA A 38 3.56 19.31 -14.51
C ALA A 38 4.21 20.71 -14.57
N LEU A 39 4.42 21.29 -15.77
CA LEU A 39 4.96 22.64 -15.90
C LEU A 39 4.09 23.65 -15.14
N GLY A 40 4.74 24.47 -14.30
CA GLY A 40 4.06 25.46 -13.46
C GLY A 40 3.45 24.92 -12.16
N LEU A 41 3.50 23.60 -11.93
CA LEU A 41 3.11 23.01 -10.65
C LEU A 41 4.28 22.97 -9.68
N LYS A 42 3.98 22.94 -8.38
CA LYS A 42 4.98 22.73 -7.32
C LYS A 42 5.21 21.22 -7.14
N ALA A 43 6.25 20.86 -6.37
CA ALA A 43 6.51 19.49 -5.98
C ALA A 43 5.33 18.78 -5.27
N ALA A 44 4.40 19.54 -4.67
CA ALA A 44 3.18 19.02 -4.04
C ALA A 44 3.42 17.86 -3.06
N HIS A 45 4.49 17.94 -2.26
CA HIS A 45 4.94 16.88 -1.35
C HIS A 45 5.12 15.51 -2.04
N LEU A 46 5.53 15.50 -3.31
CA LEU A 46 5.77 14.29 -4.07
C LEU A 46 6.79 13.40 -3.35
N THR A 47 6.40 12.16 -3.12
CA THR A 47 7.26 11.07 -2.69
C THR A 47 7.19 9.95 -3.71
N LEU A 48 8.35 9.35 -4.02
CA LEU A 48 8.46 8.20 -4.90
C LEU A 48 9.12 7.06 -4.15
N THR A 49 8.39 5.97 -3.93
CA THR A 49 8.88 4.78 -3.23
C THR A 49 9.06 3.64 -4.21
N PHE A 50 10.27 3.10 -4.31
CA PHE A 50 10.62 2.00 -5.20
C PHE A 50 10.60 0.66 -4.45
N GLY A 51 10.07 -0.38 -5.10
CA GLY A 51 10.06 -1.74 -4.56
C GLY A 51 10.25 -2.81 -5.62
N VAL A 52 10.68 -3.99 -5.21
CA VAL A 52 10.91 -5.16 -6.08
C VAL A 52 10.04 -6.33 -5.63
N GLY A 53 9.42 -7.01 -6.60
CA GLY A 53 8.53 -8.13 -6.33
C GLY A 53 9.24 -9.48 -6.43
N PRO A 54 8.59 -10.56 -5.96
CA PRO A 54 9.12 -11.93 -6.00
C PRO A 54 9.65 -12.35 -7.37
N SER A 55 8.94 -11.98 -8.44
CA SER A 55 9.23 -12.41 -9.80
C SER A 55 10.45 -11.73 -10.44
N LEU A 56 11.03 -10.71 -9.80
CA LEU A 56 12.30 -10.13 -10.24
C LEU A 56 13.45 -11.15 -10.08
N PHE A 57 13.36 -12.00 -9.06
CA PHE A 57 14.38 -12.96 -8.63
C PHE A 57 14.24 -14.35 -9.28
N GLY A 58 13.33 -14.53 -10.25
CA GLY A 58 13.08 -15.80 -10.93
C GLY A 58 11.68 -16.37 -10.64
N PRO A 59 11.55 -17.69 -10.40
CA PRO A 59 10.26 -18.34 -10.21
C PRO A 59 9.44 -17.75 -9.06
N SER A 60 8.16 -17.54 -9.28
CA SER A 60 7.18 -17.15 -8.26
C SER A 60 5.96 -18.06 -8.31
N SER A 61 5.13 -18.07 -7.27
CA SER A 61 3.91 -18.90 -7.25
C SER A 61 2.96 -18.55 -8.41
N SER A 62 2.95 -17.27 -8.80
CA SER A 62 2.19 -16.73 -9.94
C SER A 62 2.84 -16.98 -11.30
N ASN A 63 4.13 -17.32 -11.36
CA ASN A 63 4.86 -17.61 -12.59
C ASN A 63 6.02 -18.59 -12.32
N PRO A 64 5.73 -19.91 -12.22
CA PRO A 64 6.72 -20.91 -11.83
C PRO A 64 7.83 -21.10 -12.86
N ASP A 65 7.56 -20.87 -14.14
CA ASP A 65 8.50 -21.10 -15.24
C ASP A 65 9.45 -19.92 -15.47
N ARG A 66 9.32 -18.86 -14.66
CA ARG A 66 10.10 -17.66 -14.82
C ARG A 66 11.57 -17.90 -14.48
N ARG A 67 12.45 -17.70 -15.46
CA ARG A 67 13.90 -17.76 -15.23
C ARG A 67 14.38 -16.56 -14.42
N ASP A 68 15.42 -16.77 -13.62
CA ASP A 68 16.21 -15.68 -13.06
C ASP A 68 16.94 -14.96 -14.20
N ARG A 69 16.44 -13.77 -14.56
CA ARG A 69 16.96 -12.98 -15.69
C ARG A 69 18.25 -12.26 -15.35
N PHE A 70 18.56 -12.10 -14.06
CA PHE A 70 19.63 -11.23 -13.59
C PHE A 70 20.69 -11.97 -12.77
N GLY A 71 20.49 -13.26 -12.49
CA GLY A 71 21.43 -14.04 -11.68
C GLY A 71 21.43 -13.61 -10.21
N ILE A 72 20.28 -13.17 -9.70
CA ILE A 72 20.12 -12.61 -8.35
C ILE A 72 19.21 -13.46 -7.45
N ALA A 73 18.81 -14.67 -7.86
CA ALA A 73 17.86 -15.51 -7.12
C ALA A 73 18.27 -15.73 -5.65
N ASP A 74 19.57 -15.85 -5.38
CA ASP A 74 20.17 -16.00 -4.04
C ASP A 74 20.07 -14.74 -3.18
N ARG A 75 19.80 -13.57 -3.79
CA ARG A 75 19.56 -12.31 -3.10
C ARG A 75 18.11 -12.10 -2.66
N ARG A 76 17.19 -13.02 -3.00
CA ARG A 76 15.78 -12.91 -2.64
C ARG A 76 15.58 -13.10 -1.13
N PRO A 77 14.95 -12.16 -0.41
CA PRO A 77 14.55 -12.38 0.98
C PRO A 77 13.56 -13.57 1.08
N PRO A 78 13.73 -14.50 2.04
CA PRO A 78 12.87 -15.69 2.14
C PRO A 78 11.38 -15.37 2.31
N THR A 79 11.06 -14.25 2.95
CA THR A 79 9.68 -13.79 3.17
C THR A 79 9.08 -13.10 1.95
N LEU A 80 9.88 -12.70 0.95
CA LEU A 80 9.41 -12.09 -0.30
C LEU A 80 8.83 -13.15 -1.24
N VAL A 81 7.63 -13.61 -0.95
CA VAL A 81 6.86 -14.57 -1.76
C VAL A 81 5.53 -13.97 -2.19
N ASP A 82 4.93 -14.53 -3.24
CA ASP A 82 3.54 -14.21 -3.55
C ASP A 82 2.66 -14.57 -2.35
N LEU A 83 1.72 -13.70 -2.02
CA LEU A 83 0.82 -13.91 -0.89
C LEU A 83 0.01 -15.20 -1.09
N PRO A 84 -0.31 -15.93 -0.01
CA PRO A 84 -1.24 -17.05 -0.12
C PRO A 84 -2.62 -16.57 -0.54
N ILE A 85 -3.43 -17.49 -1.06
CA ILE A 85 -4.83 -17.22 -1.34
C ILE A 85 -5.59 -17.12 -0.01
N PHE A 86 -6.38 -16.07 0.14
CA PHE A 86 -7.28 -15.91 1.27
C PHE A 86 -8.73 -16.22 0.86
N ALA A 87 -9.60 -16.49 1.83
CA ALA A 87 -10.99 -16.82 1.53
C ALA A 87 -11.73 -15.63 0.87
N ALA A 88 -12.70 -15.95 -0.01
CA ALA A 88 -13.55 -14.99 -0.72
C ALA A 88 -12.84 -14.03 -1.69
N GLU A 89 -11.56 -14.25 -2.01
CA GLU A 89 -10.83 -13.43 -2.98
C GLU A 89 -11.20 -13.77 -4.43
N LYS A 90 -11.25 -12.74 -5.27
CA LYS A 90 -11.44 -12.85 -6.72
C LYS A 90 -10.27 -12.18 -7.44
N ILE A 91 -9.05 -12.65 -7.16
CA ILE A 91 -7.81 -12.05 -7.66
C ILE A 91 -7.77 -12.09 -9.19
N ASP A 92 -7.65 -10.91 -9.81
CA ASP A 92 -7.33 -10.77 -11.23
C ASP A 92 -5.81 -10.75 -11.42
N PRO A 93 -5.21 -11.76 -12.08
CA PRO A 93 -3.77 -11.79 -12.34
C PRO A 93 -3.25 -10.59 -13.13
N ASN A 94 -4.07 -9.95 -13.97
CA ASN A 94 -3.67 -8.78 -14.76
C ASN A 94 -3.53 -7.52 -13.91
N ARG A 95 -4.17 -7.48 -12.74
CA ARG A 95 -4.11 -6.37 -11.76
C ARG A 95 -3.33 -6.76 -10.50
N SER A 96 -2.48 -7.78 -10.61
CA SER A 96 -1.76 -8.39 -9.50
C SER A 96 -0.31 -8.66 -9.86
N TYR A 97 0.50 -8.90 -8.83
CA TYR A 97 1.94 -9.20 -8.91
C TYR A 97 2.73 -8.06 -9.56
N GLY A 98 3.98 -8.31 -9.95
CA GLY A 98 4.84 -7.35 -10.64
C GLY A 98 6.29 -7.52 -10.24
N ASP A 99 7.21 -7.22 -11.16
CA ASP A 99 8.65 -7.27 -10.87
C ASP A 99 9.11 -6.10 -10.01
N ILE A 100 8.51 -4.93 -10.24
CA ILE A 100 8.87 -3.65 -9.64
C ILE A 100 7.57 -2.88 -9.37
N CYS A 101 7.52 -2.14 -8.28
CA CYS A 101 6.51 -1.12 -8.04
C CYS A 101 7.15 0.26 -7.85
N VAL A 102 6.40 1.29 -8.22
CA VAL A 102 6.67 2.68 -7.80
C VAL A 102 5.39 3.24 -7.21
N GLN A 103 5.43 3.61 -5.93
CA GLN A 103 4.35 4.36 -5.29
C GLN A 103 4.66 5.85 -5.39
N ALA A 104 3.84 6.59 -6.16
CA ALA A 104 3.87 8.04 -6.22
C ALA A 104 2.75 8.62 -5.36
N CYS A 105 3.10 9.48 -4.39
CA CYS A 105 2.13 10.19 -3.56
C CYS A 105 2.45 11.67 -3.59
N ALA A 106 1.47 12.48 -3.97
CA ALA A 106 1.52 13.94 -3.97
C ALA A 106 0.15 14.48 -3.57
N ASP A 107 0.10 15.72 -3.10
CA ASP A 107 -1.16 16.43 -2.79
C ASP A 107 -1.92 16.79 -4.07
N ASP A 108 -1.21 16.89 -5.21
CA ASP A 108 -1.76 17.12 -6.53
C ASP A 108 -1.68 15.82 -7.36
N PRO A 109 -2.83 15.24 -7.80
CA PRO A 109 -2.83 14.02 -8.59
C PRO A 109 -2.12 14.17 -9.94
N GLN A 110 -2.08 15.37 -10.52
CA GLN A 110 -1.38 15.63 -11.79
C GLN A 110 0.14 15.47 -11.62
N VAL A 111 0.69 15.90 -10.48
CA VAL A 111 2.11 15.70 -10.13
C VAL A 111 2.44 14.22 -9.95
N ALA A 112 1.58 13.45 -9.28
CA ALA A 112 1.78 12.02 -9.11
C ALA A 112 1.72 11.26 -10.46
N VAL A 113 0.76 11.60 -11.32
CA VAL A 113 0.60 11.00 -12.65
C VAL A 113 1.77 11.36 -13.56
N HIS A 114 2.21 12.63 -13.57
CA HIS A 114 3.40 13.08 -14.30
C HIS A 114 4.64 12.26 -13.94
N ALA A 115 4.87 12.02 -12.65
CA ALA A 115 6.03 11.26 -12.20
C ALA A 115 6.01 9.81 -12.72
N ILE A 116 4.88 9.12 -12.58
CA ILE A 116 4.73 7.74 -13.07
C ILE A 116 4.83 7.68 -14.60
N ARG A 117 4.22 8.64 -15.32
CA ARG A 117 4.27 8.70 -16.79
C ARG A 117 5.69 8.89 -17.30
N ASN A 118 6.46 9.78 -16.69
CA ASN A 118 7.85 10.00 -17.06
C ASN A 118 8.74 8.77 -16.80
N LEU A 119 8.58 8.13 -15.63
CA LEU A 119 9.30 6.88 -15.35
C LEU A 119 8.95 5.78 -16.36
N ALA A 120 7.66 5.61 -16.69
CA ALA A 120 7.23 4.66 -17.71
C ALA A 120 7.82 4.97 -19.10
N ARG A 121 7.83 6.25 -19.51
CA ARG A 121 8.45 6.71 -20.77
C ARG A 121 9.94 6.34 -20.81
N MET A 122 10.67 6.59 -19.74
CA MET A 122 12.11 6.29 -19.63
C MET A 122 12.42 4.79 -19.62
N ALA A 123 11.44 3.95 -19.29
CA ALA A 123 11.57 2.50 -19.26
C ALA A 123 11.19 1.82 -20.58
N PHE A 124 10.79 2.58 -21.61
CA PHE A 124 10.43 2.04 -22.91
C PHE A 124 11.51 1.10 -23.47
N GLY A 125 11.09 -0.07 -23.95
CA GLY A 125 11.99 -1.12 -24.44
C GLY A 125 12.69 -1.97 -23.37
N VAL A 126 12.53 -1.64 -22.08
CA VAL A 126 13.14 -2.38 -20.96
C VAL A 126 12.08 -2.94 -20.01
N MET A 127 11.04 -2.16 -19.70
CA MET A 127 9.92 -2.58 -18.84
C MET A 127 8.59 -2.09 -19.41
N ALA A 128 7.50 -2.69 -18.96
CA ALA A 128 6.15 -2.28 -19.30
C ALA A 128 5.31 -2.12 -18.02
N VAL A 129 4.37 -1.18 -18.04
CA VAL A 129 3.38 -1.05 -16.96
C VAL A 129 2.47 -2.28 -17.02
N ARG A 130 2.49 -3.07 -15.95
CA ARG A 130 1.62 -4.25 -15.82
C ARG A 130 0.20 -3.85 -15.42
N TRP A 131 0.10 -3.00 -14.40
CA TRP A 131 -1.13 -2.39 -13.92
C TRP A 131 -0.79 -1.10 -13.17
N SER A 132 -1.79 -0.24 -13.00
CA SER A 132 -1.69 0.99 -12.22
C SER A 132 -3.00 1.23 -11.49
N GLN A 133 -2.96 1.85 -10.32
CA GLN A 133 -4.15 2.27 -9.57
C GLN A 133 -3.99 3.72 -9.13
N LEU A 134 -4.92 4.59 -9.54
CA LEU A 134 -5.03 5.94 -9.01
C LEU A 134 -5.87 5.90 -7.73
N GLY A 135 -5.39 6.57 -6.69
CA GLY A 135 -6.14 6.80 -5.46
C GLY A 135 -6.42 8.29 -5.29
N PHE A 136 -7.68 8.68 -5.08
CA PHE A 136 -8.08 10.09 -5.05
C PHE A 136 -8.19 10.67 -3.63
N GLY A 137 -8.12 9.83 -2.59
CA GLY A 137 -8.22 10.30 -1.20
C GLY A 137 -7.51 9.35 -0.26
N ARG A 138 -6.66 9.89 0.62
CA ARG A 138 -5.97 9.11 1.66
C ARG A 138 -6.98 8.40 2.57
N THR A 139 -6.70 7.17 2.99
CA THR A 139 -7.48 6.42 3.99
C THR A 139 -6.60 5.95 5.15
N SER A 140 -5.58 6.75 5.44
CA SER A 140 -4.63 6.51 6.52
C SER A 140 -4.17 7.83 7.10
N SER A 141 -3.89 7.82 8.41
CA SER A 141 -3.12 8.85 9.10
C SER A 141 -1.79 8.25 9.55
N THR A 142 -0.68 8.96 9.30
CA THR A 142 0.67 8.52 9.65
C THR A 142 1.38 9.49 10.60
N THR A 143 0.74 10.58 11.02
CA THR A 143 1.27 11.53 12.02
C THR A 143 0.17 11.92 13.00
N GLN A 144 0.55 12.39 14.19
CA GLN A 144 -0.43 12.82 15.21
C GLN A 144 -1.20 14.08 14.82
N SER A 145 -0.60 14.93 13.98
CA SER A 145 -1.16 16.20 13.53
C SER A 145 -2.21 16.07 12.42
N GLN A 146 -2.32 14.89 11.80
CA GLN A 146 -3.26 14.65 10.71
C GLN A 146 -4.64 14.26 11.26
N GLU A 147 -5.68 14.96 10.81
CA GLU A 147 -7.05 14.46 10.96
C GLU A 147 -7.21 13.12 10.24
N THR A 148 -7.82 12.15 10.95
CA THR A 148 -8.09 10.83 10.41
C THR A 148 -9.08 10.94 9.24
N PRO A 149 -8.67 10.56 8.01
CA PRO A 149 -9.54 10.64 6.85
C PRO A 149 -10.63 9.57 6.89
N ARG A 150 -11.55 9.59 5.91
CA ARG A 150 -12.60 8.58 5.77
C ARG A 150 -12.40 7.70 4.54
N ASN A 151 -12.76 6.43 4.67
CA ASN A 151 -12.89 5.53 3.52
C ASN A 151 -14.29 5.62 2.87
N LEU A 152 -14.51 4.89 1.78
CA LEU A 152 -15.78 4.91 1.04
C LEU A 152 -16.98 4.32 1.79
N PHE A 153 -16.76 3.50 2.82
CA PHE A 153 -17.84 3.13 3.75
C PHE A 153 -18.22 4.25 4.72
N GLY A 154 -17.48 5.36 4.70
CA GLY A 154 -17.75 6.56 5.48
C GLY A 154 -17.19 6.51 6.90
N PHE A 155 -16.33 5.55 7.22
CA PHE A 155 -15.69 5.43 8.53
C PHE A 155 -14.33 6.11 8.55
N LYS A 156 -13.94 6.63 9.73
CA LYS A 156 -12.58 7.13 9.94
C LYS A 156 -11.58 5.98 9.80
N ASP A 157 -10.57 6.17 8.98
CA ASP A 157 -9.60 5.14 8.62
C ASP A 157 -8.17 5.62 8.89
N GLY A 158 -7.52 4.99 9.87
CA GLY A 158 -6.19 5.36 10.35
C GLY A 158 -6.07 5.69 11.84
N THR A 159 -7.18 5.60 12.60
CA THR A 159 -7.19 5.93 14.05
C THR A 159 -6.14 5.15 14.86
N ALA A 160 -6.12 3.82 14.70
CA ALA A 160 -5.16 2.92 15.35
C ALA A 160 -4.10 2.46 14.33
N ASN A 161 -3.24 3.39 13.91
CA ASN A 161 -2.11 3.12 13.01
C ASN A 161 -0.77 3.33 13.73
N ILE A 162 0.32 2.85 13.14
CA ILE A 162 1.67 3.25 13.57
C ILE A 162 1.93 4.66 13.03
N ARG A 163 2.33 5.58 13.90
CA ARG A 163 2.62 6.96 13.52
C ARG A 163 4.13 7.17 13.37
N ALA A 164 4.52 8.21 12.62
CA ALA A 164 5.92 8.55 12.37
C ALA A 164 6.68 8.84 13.67
N GLU A 165 5.98 9.34 14.69
CA GLU A 165 6.52 9.63 16.01
C GLU A 165 6.74 8.38 16.88
N ASP A 166 6.14 7.23 16.52
CA ASP A 166 6.25 5.98 17.27
C ASP A 166 7.49 5.18 16.85
N THR A 167 8.69 5.76 17.00
CA THR A 167 9.95 5.18 16.51
C THR A 167 10.18 3.73 16.96
N ASP A 168 9.90 3.43 18.23
CA ASP A 168 10.03 2.07 18.77
C ASP A 168 9.09 1.06 18.10
N LEU A 169 7.90 1.51 17.67
CA LEU A 169 6.96 0.67 16.93
C LEU A 169 7.38 0.51 15.47
N LEU A 170 7.95 1.55 14.86
CA LEU A 170 8.49 1.48 13.50
C LEU A 170 9.65 0.49 13.42
N ASP A 171 10.62 0.58 14.33
CA ASP A 171 11.78 -0.33 14.39
C ASP A 171 11.36 -1.79 14.64
N ARG A 172 10.30 -1.97 15.44
CA ARG A 172 9.80 -3.31 15.76
C ARG A 172 8.96 -3.93 14.65
N TRP A 173 8.13 -3.14 13.96
CA TRP A 173 7.05 -3.67 13.12
C TRP A 173 7.12 -3.27 11.65
N VAL A 174 7.95 -2.29 11.27
CA VAL A 174 8.02 -1.77 9.90
C VAL A 174 9.39 -2.00 9.28
N TRP A 175 10.46 -1.61 9.98
CA TRP A 175 11.82 -1.66 9.44
C TRP A 175 12.46 -3.04 9.64
N VAL A 176 13.02 -3.59 8.55
CA VAL A 176 13.77 -4.85 8.56
C VAL A 176 15.13 -4.62 9.22
N ALA A 177 15.46 -5.46 10.20
CA ALA A 177 16.74 -5.40 10.90
C ALA A 177 17.76 -6.40 10.30
N PRO A 178 19.07 -6.24 10.57
CA PRO A 178 20.10 -7.11 10.04
C PRO A 178 19.87 -8.60 10.33
N GLU A 179 19.37 -8.92 11.52
CA GLU A 179 19.13 -10.29 11.98
C GLU A 179 17.97 -11.00 11.28
N ASP A 180 17.09 -10.27 10.60
CA ASP A 180 15.98 -10.85 9.85
C ASP A 180 16.42 -11.42 8.49
N ASN A 181 17.59 -10.99 8.00
CA ASN A 181 18.04 -11.24 6.64
C ASN A 181 19.15 -12.31 6.58
N PRO A 182 19.05 -13.32 5.68
CA PRO A 182 20.20 -14.13 5.34
C PRO A 182 21.28 -13.29 4.63
N PRO A 183 22.53 -13.78 4.52
CA PRO A 183 23.64 -13.04 3.91
C PRO A 183 23.33 -12.44 2.53
N GLY A 184 22.66 -13.19 1.65
CA GLY A 184 22.30 -12.72 0.30
C GLY A 184 21.25 -11.61 0.26
N ALA A 185 20.46 -11.45 1.33
CA ALA A 185 19.36 -10.49 1.39
C ALA A 185 19.66 -9.28 2.29
N GLN A 186 20.91 -9.08 2.72
CA GLN A 186 21.29 -7.97 3.61
C GLN A 186 21.04 -6.58 3.01
N TRP A 187 20.86 -6.48 1.69
CA TRP A 187 20.41 -5.25 1.03
C TRP A 187 19.03 -4.75 1.52
N MET A 188 18.22 -5.61 2.15
CA MET A 188 16.93 -5.24 2.75
C MET A 188 17.01 -4.65 4.15
N THR A 189 18.19 -4.62 4.77
CA THR A 189 18.36 -4.04 6.11
C THR A 189 18.04 -2.54 6.08
N GLY A 190 17.14 -2.09 6.94
CA GLY A 190 16.55 -0.74 6.94
C GLY A 190 15.43 -0.53 5.91
N GLY A 191 15.10 -1.56 5.12
CA GLY A 191 13.95 -1.58 4.21
C GLY A 191 12.66 -2.03 4.91
N THR A 192 11.62 -2.31 4.13
CA THR A 192 10.31 -2.79 4.63
C THR A 192 9.60 -3.61 3.54
N TYR A 193 8.61 -4.42 3.91
CA TYR A 193 7.75 -5.12 2.95
C TYR A 193 6.45 -4.36 2.75
N LEU A 194 6.07 -4.17 1.48
CA LEU A 194 4.83 -3.54 1.05
C LEU A 194 3.86 -4.62 0.55
N VAL A 195 2.68 -4.67 1.17
CA VAL A 195 1.54 -5.42 0.67
C VAL A 195 0.54 -4.46 0.05
N ALA A 196 0.22 -4.66 -1.23
CA ALA A 196 -0.80 -3.93 -1.96
C ALA A 196 -2.01 -4.83 -2.24
N ARG A 197 -3.19 -4.36 -1.90
CA ARG A 197 -4.46 -5.07 -2.05
C ARG A 197 -5.48 -4.13 -2.67
N ARG A 198 -5.99 -4.46 -3.85
CA ARG A 198 -7.15 -3.78 -4.42
C ARG A 198 -8.40 -4.44 -3.87
N ILE A 199 -9.15 -3.71 -3.07
CA ILE A 199 -10.35 -4.21 -2.39
C ILE A 199 -11.53 -3.39 -2.90
N ARG A 200 -12.30 -3.98 -3.83
CA ARG A 200 -13.58 -3.40 -4.24
C ARG A 200 -14.54 -3.51 -3.06
N MET A 201 -15.31 -2.45 -2.85
CA MET A 201 -16.36 -2.37 -1.83
C MET A 201 -17.71 -2.52 -2.52
N ASP A 202 -18.58 -3.37 -1.98
CA ASP A 202 -19.98 -3.46 -2.41
C ASP A 202 -20.78 -2.33 -1.72
N ILE A 203 -20.72 -1.15 -2.33
CA ILE A 203 -21.22 0.11 -1.77
C ILE A 203 -22.75 0.12 -1.69
N GLU A 204 -23.45 -0.37 -2.72
CA GLU A 204 -24.91 -0.31 -2.76
C GLU A 204 -25.57 -1.21 -1.70
N PRO A 205 -25.09 -2.44 -1.43
CA PRO A 205 -25.52 -3.21 -0.26
C PRO A 205 -25.17 -2.52 1.06
N TRP A 206 -23.96 -1.97 1.19
CA TRP A 206 -23.52 -1.27 2.40
C TRP A 206 -24.42 -0.07 2.75
N ASP A 207 -24.77 0.74 1.76
CA ASP A 207 -25.60 1.94 1.93
C ASP A 207 -27.06 1.61 2.29
N ARG A 208 -27.49 0.35 2.08
CA ARG A 208 -28.79 -0.17 2.50
C ARG A 208 -28.77 -0.82 3.89
N ALA A 209 -27.59 -1.15 4.42
CA ALA A 209 -27.45 -1.61 5.79
C ALA A 209 -27.77 -0.45 6.75
N ASN A 210 -28.44 -0.77 7.87
CA ASN A 210 -28.75 0.25 8.86
C ASN A 210 -27.46 0.68 9.60
N LEU A 211 -27.48 1.88 10.20
CA LEU A 211 -26.29 2.42 10.88
C LEU A 211 -25.77 1.52 12.00
N PHE A 212 -26.67 0.90 12.77
CA PHE A 212 -26.29 0.01 13.86
C PHE A 212 -25.47 -1.17 13.33
N GLU A 213 -25.95 -1.82 12.28
CA GLU A 213 -25.26 -2.92 11.59
C GLU A 213 -23.88 -2.51 11.08
N GLN A 214 -23.78 -1.36 10.38
CA GLN A 214 -22.49 -0.84 9.91
C GLN A 214 -21.50 -0.63 11.05
N GLU A 215 -21.96 -0.05 12.16
CA GLU A 215 -21.14 0.18 13.35
C GLU A 215 -20.73 -1.13 14.05
N GLN A 216 -21.61 -2.13 14.10
CA GLN A 216 -21.31 -3.47 14.63
C GLN A 216 -20.27 -4.20 13.76
N VAL A 217 -20.40 -4.13 12.43
CA VAL A 217 -19.43 -4.70 11.48
C VAL A 217 -18.03 -4.10 11.68
N VAL A 218 -17.95 -2.77 11.81
CA VAL A 218 -16.66 -2.08 12.00
C VAL A 218 -16.13 -2.27 13.43
N GLY A 219 -16.99 -2.17 14.44
CA GLY A 219 -16.62 -2.13 15.86
C GLY A 219 -16.30 -0.72 16.39
N ARG A 220 -16.65 0.34 15.65
CA ARG A 220 -16.52 1.76 16.02
C ARG A 220 -17.76 2.52 15.59
N THR A 221 -18.00 3.68 16.19
CA THR A 221 -19.07 4.60 15.76
C THR A 221 -18.69 5.26 14.44
N LYS A 222 -19.66 5.48 13.55
CA LYS A 222 -19.41 6.08 12.23
C LYS A 222 -19.10 7.57 12.36
N LYS A 223 -19.78 8.27 13.27
CA LYS A 223 -19.65 9.73 13.43
C LYS A 223 -18.30 10.11 14.04
N THR A 224 -18.03 9.67 15.27
CA THR A 224 -16.84 10.10 16.02
C THR A 224 -15.63 9.21 15.73
N GLY A 225 -15.85 7.96 15.38
CA GLY A 225 -14.81 6.94 15.26
C GLY A 225 -14.48 6.29 16.60
N ALA A 226 -15.19 6.59 17.69
CA ALA A 226 -14.94 5.97 18.99
C ALA A 226 -15.25 4.46 18.96
N PRO A 227 -14.53 3.62 19.72
CA PRO A 227 -14.96 2.24 19.91
C PRO A 227 -16.38 2.17 20.47
N LEU A 228 -17.12 1.12 20.13
CA LEU A 228 -18.50 0.99 20.60
C LEU A 228 -18.56 0.92 22.13
N GLY A 229 -19.41 1.74 22.74
CA GLY A 229 -19.50 1.89 24.19
C GLY A 229 -18.54 2.92 24.79
N GLN A 230 -17.72 3.59 23.98
CA GLN A 230 -16.74 4.60 24.39
C GLN A 230 -17.02 5.95 23.69
N LYS A 231 -16.31 7.02 24.05
CA LYS A 231 -16.70 8.41 23.70
C LYS A 231 -15.83 9.00 22.61
N ASP A 232 -14.52 8.86 22.74
CA ASP A 232 -13.54 9.57 21.92
C ASP A 232 -12.90 8.65 20.90
N GLU A 233 -12.50 9.21 19.75
CA GLU A 233 -11.90 8.45 18.64
C GLU A 233 -10.69 7.63 19.10
N PHE A 234 -9.82 8.24 19.90
CA PHE A 234 -8.57 7.66 20.35
C PHE A 234 -8.69 6.87 21.66
N ASP A 235 -9.91 6.64 22.14
CA ASP A 235 -10.13 5.70 23.23
C ASP A 235 -9.60 4.31 22.83
N GLU A 236 -8.86 3.69 23.75
CA GLU A 236 -8.40 2.32 23.61
C GLU A 236 -9.61 1.37 23.65
N PRO A 237 -9.83 0.53 22.60
CA PRO A 237 -10.96 -0.40 22.59
C PRO A 237 -10.96 -1.32 23.80
N ASP A 238 -12.06 -1.31 24.55
CA ASP A 238 -12.32 -2.25 25.64
C ASP A 238 -13.23 -3.39 25.17
N PHE A 239 -12.62 -4.57 25.01
CA PHE A 239 -13.29 -5.77 24.55
C PHE A 239 -14.06 -6.52 25.66
N GLN A 240 -14.01 -6.05 26.92
CA GLN A 240 -14.71 -6.66 28.06
C GLN A 240 -16.08 -6.02 28.30
N ILE A 241 -16.38 -4.87 27.69
CA ILE A 241 -17.69 -4.23 27.85
C ILE A 241 -18.78 -5.11 27.20
N THR A 242 -19.79 -5.46 27.99
CA THR A 242 -20.94 -6.27 27.55
C THR A 242 -22.25 -5.54 27.76
N SER A 243 -23.24 -5.82 26.89
CA SER A 243 -24.64 -5.44 27.06
C SER A 243 -25.52 -6.62 26.67
N GLY A 244 -26.56 -6.92 27.45
CA GLY A 244 -27.47 -8.05 27.16
C GLY A 244 -26.79 -9.42 27.08
N GLY A 245 -25.65 -9.62 27.76
CA GLY A 245 -24.87 -10.87 27.73
C GLY A 245 -23.94 -11.03 26.52
N ALA A 246 -23.89 -10.06 25.61
CA ALA A 246 -23.00 -10.05 24.46
C ALA A 246 -21.98 -8.90 24.54
N PRO A 247 -20.76 -9.04 23.98
CA PRO A 247 -19.82 -7.93 23.86
C PRO A 247 -20.38 -6.79 23.03
N ILE A 248 -20.22 -5.54 23.50
CA ILE A 248 -20.67 -4.35 22.74
C ILE A 248 -19.89 -4.17 21.43
N ILE A 249 -18.60 -4.52 21.44
CA ILE A 249 -17.80 -4.69 20.22
C ILE A 249 -17.91 -6.16 19.80
N PRO A 250 -18.60 -6.51 18.69
CA PRO A 250 -18.83 -7.90 18.30
C PRO A 250 -17.55 -8.73 18.15
N ARG A 251 -17.66 -10.04 18.37
CA ARG A 251 -16.53 -10.98 18.25
C ARG A 251 -15.95 -11.03 16.83
N ASN A 252 -16.81 -10.80 15.84
CA ASN A 252 -16.51 -10.78 14.41
C ASN A 252 -16.35 -9.37 13.82
N SER A 253 -16.27 -8.32 14.65
CA SER A 253 -16.07 -6.96 14.15
C SER A 253 -14.64 -6.75 13.66
N HIS A 254 -14.49 -5.97 12.59
CA HIS A 254 -13.21 -5.72 11.94
C HIS A 254 -12.15 -5.21 12.92
N VAL A 255 -12.48 -4.18 13.71
CA VAL A 255 -11.54 -3.59 14.68
C VAL A 255 -11.12 -4.61 15.73
N ARG A 256 -12.00 -5.52 16.17
CA ARG A 256 -11.64 -6.52 17.18
C ARG A 256 -10.67 -7.55 16.61
N LEU A 257 -10.98 -8.09 15.43
CA LEU A 257 -10.16 -9.11 14.78
C LEU A 257 -8.79 -8.55 14.35
N ALA A 258 -8.75 -7.29 13.91
CA ALA A 258 -7.52 -6.61 13.50
C ALA A 258 -6.70 -5.99 14.67
N ASN A 259 -7.20 -6.05 15.92
CA ASN A 259 -6.54 -5.37 17.02
C ASN A 259 -5.28 -6.12 17.51
N PRO A 260 -4.16 -5.42 17.81
CA PRO A 260 -2.96 -6.04 18.37
C PRO A 260 -3.22 -6.87 19.64
N LYS A 261 -4.17 -6.47 20.51
CA LYS A 261 -4.54 -7.22 21.73
C LYS A 261 -5.06 -8.63 21.42
N ASN A 262 -5.65 -8.84 20.24
CA ASN A 262 -6.19 -10.12 19.80
C ASN A 262 -5.31 -10.83 18.76
N LEU A 263 -4.21 -10.20 18.35
CA LEU A 263 -3.26 -10.69 17.33
C LEU A 263 -1.86 -10.90 17.89
N GLY A 264 -1.73 -11.19 19.19
CA GLY A 264 -0.43 -11.44 19.81
C GLY A 264 0.53 -10.24 19.74
N GLY A 265 0.00 -9.01 19.68
CA GLY A 265 0.76 -7.77 19.59
C GLY A 265 1.15 -7.34 18.17
N VAL A 266 0.85 -8.14 17.15
CA VAL A 266 1.15 -7.82 15.75
C VAL A 266 0.55 -6.47 15.34
N ARG A 267 1.36 -5.64 14.68
CA ARG A 267 0.97 -4.35 14.09
C ARG A 267 1.45 -4.27 12.65
N ILE A 268 0.81 -3.42 11.86
CA ILE A 268 1.23 -3.04 10.50
C ILE A 268 1.04 -1.54 10.34
N LEU A 269 1.80 -0.90 9.46
CA LEU A 269 1.57 0.50 9.09
C LEU A 269 0.71 0.55 7.84
N ARG A 270 -0.53 1.01 7.96
CA ARG A 270 -1.47 1.13 6.83
C ARG A 270 -1.30 2.49 6.16
N ARG A 271 -1.29 2.51 4.83
CA ARG A 271 -1.11 3.71 3.99
C ARG A 271 -1.95 3.67 2.70
N GLY A 272 -3.20 3.25 2.84
CA GLY A 272 -4.12 3.06 1.71
C GLY A 272 -4.74 4.34 1.15
N TYR A 273 -5.41 4.19 0.01
CA TYR A 273 -6.16 5.25 -0.67
C TYR A 273 -7.51 4.74 -1.17
N ASN A 274 -8.55 5.57 -1.15
CA ASN A 274 -9.79 5.29 -1.87
C ASN A 274 -9.55 5.34 -3.38
N PHE A 275 -10.19 4.46 -4.13
CA PHE A 275 -10.19 4.49 -5.59
C PHE A 275 -11.62 4.44 -6.15
N THR A 276 -11.77 4.92 -7.38
CA THR A 276 -12.95 4.73 -8.23
C THR A 276 -12.47 4.55 -9.67
N ASP A 277 -12.91 3.48 -10.31
CA ASP A 277 -12.53 3.08 -11.68
C ASP A 277 -13.78 2.98 -12.58
N GLY A 278 -14.75 3.86 -12.36
CA GLY A 278 -16.00 3.89 -13.13
C GLY A 278 -17.02 2.87 -12.62
N THR A 279 -17.65 2.12 -13.53
CA THR A 279 -18.71 1.15 -13.20
C THR A 279 -18.38 -0.25 -13.68
N ASP A 280 -18.96 -1.26 -13.03
CA ASP A 280 -18.68 -2.68 -13.30
C ASP A 280 -19.44 -3.26 -14.51
N GLY A 281 -20.05 -2.41 -15.34
CA GLY A 281 -20.88 -2.82 -16.47
C GLY A 281 -22.31 -3.26 -16.12
N PHE A 282 -22.62 -3.44 -14.82
CA PHE A 282 -23.98 -3.70 -14.32
C PHE A 282 -24.59 -2.47 -13.63
N GLY A 283 -23.88 -1.34 -13.67
CA GLY A 283 -24.32 -0.07 -13.08
C GLY A 283 -23.89 0.10 -11.62
N HIS A 284 -23.12 -0.83 -11.05
CA HIS A 284 -22.52 -0.64 -9.73
C HIS A 284 -21.18 0.10 -9.85
N LEU A 285 -20.82 0.81 -8.79
CA LEU A 285 -19.55 1.54 -8.74
C LEU A 285 -18.37 0.57 -8.58
N ASP A 286 -17.37 0.61 -9.46
CA ASP A 286 -16.08 -0.08 -9.24
C ASP A 286 -15.18 0.82 -8.40
N ALA A 287 -15.48 0.87 -7.10
CA ALA A 287 -14.77 1.67 -6.14
C ALA A 287 -14.48 0.89 -4.86
N GLY A 288 -13.54 1.40 -4.08
CA GLY A 288 -13.18 0.79 -2.82
C GLY A 288 -11.87 1.31 -2.27
N LEU A 289 -11.11 0.42 -1.64
CA LEU A 289 -9.85 0.72 -0.98
C LEU A 289 -8.69 0.07 -1.72
N PHE A 290 -7.75 0.89 -2.19
CA PHE A 290 -6.42 0.45 -2.57
C PHE A 290 -5.58 0.40 -1.30
N PHE A 291 -5.67 -0.73 -0.62
CA PHE A 291 -5.01 -0.96 0.66
C PHE A 291 -3.51 -1.16 0.42
N ILE A 292 -2.71 -0.40 1.16
CA ILE A 292 -1.26 -0.54 1.19
C ILE A 292 -0.87 -0.71 2.65
N ALA A 293 -0.04 -1.68 2.96
CA ALA A 293 0.54 -1.85 4.28
C ALA A 293 2.04 -2.10 4.21
N PHE A 294 2.76 -1.45 5.13
CA PHE A 294 4.18 -1.65 5.37
C PHE A 294 4.37 -2.48 6.63
N ASN A 295 5.30 -3.43 6.58
CA ASN A 295 5.58 -4.35 7.67
C ASN A 295 7.01 -4.92 7.58
N ARG A 296 7.56 -5.34 8.73
CA ARG A 296 8.89 -5.93 8.87
C ARG A 296 8.95 -7.38 8.38
N ASP A 297 7.88 -8.16 8.60
CA ASP A 297 7.74 -9.55 8.16
C ASP A 297 6.29 -9.86 7.77
N THR A 298 6.03 -9.95 6.46
CA THR A 298 4.68 -10.19 5.92
C THR A 298 4.11 -11.54 6.34
N GLY A 299 4.96 -12.57 6.48
CA GLY A 299 4.55 -13.91 6.86
C GLY A 299 4.15 -14.02 8.33
N LYS A 300 4.73 -13.18 9.20
CA LYS A 300 4.40 -13.12 10.63
C LYS A 300 3.37 -12.04 10.99
N GLN A 301 3.15 -11.05 10.12
CA GLN A 301 2.28 -9.92 10.41
C GLN A 301 1.01 -9.90 9.55
N PHE A 302 1.13 -9.55 8.25
CA PHE A 302 -0.03 -9.35 7.39
C PHE A 302 -0.77 -10.65 7.09
N VAL A 303 -0.05 -11.73 6.74
CA VAL A 303 -0.66 -13.02 6.36
C VAL A 303 -1.54 -13.61 7.46
N PRO A 304 -1.08 -13.80 8.71
CA PRO A 304 -1.93 -14.38 9.75
C PRO A 304 -3.12 -13.47 10.11
N MET A 305 -2.91 -12.15 10.11
CA MET A 305 -4.00 -11.18 10.32
C MET A 305 -5.08 -11.34 9.23
N GLN A 306 -4.69 -11.34 7.96
CA GLN A 306 -5.63 -11.45 6.83
C GLN A 306 -6.32 -12.84 6.77
N GLN A 307 -5.65 -13.91 7.21
CA GLN A 307 -6.29 -15.24 7.33
C GLN A 307 -7.43 -15.25 8.35
N ILE A 308 -7.29 -14.54 9.46
CA ILE A 308 -8.35 -14.39 10.46
C ILE A 308 -9.48 -13.54 9.87
N LEU A 309 -9.14 -12.37 9.31
CA LEU A 309 -10.13 -11.45 8.75
C LEU A 309 -10.97 -12.10 7.65
N SER A 310 -10.33 -12.71 6.64
CA SER A 310 -11.05 -13.36 5.52
C SER A 310 -12.01 -14.49 5.91
N ARG A 311 -11.88 -15.06 7.12
CA ARG A 311 -12.72 -16.17 7.59
C ARG A 311 -13.78 -15.76 8.60
N GLN A 312 -13.50 -14.73 9.39
CA GLN A 312 -14.31 -14.40 10.57
C GLN A 312 -14.87 -12.99 10.55
N ASP A 313 -14.33 -12.09 9.72
CA ASP A 313 -14.73 -10.69 9.71
C ASP A 313 -16.07 -10.50 9.01
N ALA A 314 -17.02 -9.91 9.73
CA ALA A 314 -18.33 -9.55 9.19
C ALA A 314 -18.21 -8.58 8.00
N MET A 315 -17.14 -7.78 7.93
CA MET A 315 -16.92 -6.86 6.82
C MET A 315 -16.69 -7.57 5.49
N THR A 316 -16.25 -8.84 5.51
CA THR A 316 -15.99 -9.64 4.30
C THR A 316 -17.23 -9.77 3.40
N GLU A 317 -18.44 -9.65 3.97
CA GLU A 317 -19.69 -9.62 3.21
C GLU A 317 -19.75 -8.47 2.18
N TYR A 318 -19.07 -7.35 2.46
CA TYR A 318 -19.09 -6.15 1.62
C TYR A 318 -17.78 -5.91 0.86
N LEU A 319 -16.85 -6.86 0.90
CA LEU A 319 -15.53 -6.70 0.30
C LEU A 319 -15.28 -7.74 -0.79
N ILE A 320 -14.80 -7.28 -1.94
CA ILE A 320 -14.35 -8.12 -3.04
C ILE A 320 -12.88 -7.78 -3.33
N PRO A 321 -11.92 -8.40 -2.62
CA PRO A 321 -10.53 -8.26 -2.96
C PRO A 321 -10.24 -8.87 -4.32
N ASN A 322 -9.74 -8.06 -5.25
CA ASN A 322 -9.54 -8.45 -6.64
C ASN A 322 -8.17 -8.09 -7.24
N GLY A 323 -7.27 -7.53 -6.45
CA GLY A 323 -5.87 -7.34 -6.82
C GLY A 323 -4.95 -7.58 -5.63
N SER A 324 -3.78 -8.17 -5.88
CA SER A 324 -2.81 -8.53 -4.84
C SER A 324 -1.38 -8.41 -5.34
N ALA A 325 -0.52 -7.76 -4.57
CA ALA A 325 0.91 -7.73 -4.84
C ALA A 325 1.72 -7.57 -3.55
N HIS A 326 2.95 -8.08 -3.58
CA HIS A 326 3.89 -8.02 -2.47
C HIS A 326 5.25 -7.56 -3.01
N PHE A 327 5.84 -6.57 -2.36
CA PHE A 327 7.10 -5.97 -2.78
C PHE A 327 8.03 -5.78 -1.57
N ALA A 328 9.32 -5.98 -1.79
CA ALA A 328 10.38 -5.57 -0.88
C ALA A 328 10.80 -4.14 -1.24
N ILE A 329 10.72 -3.23 -0.28
CA ILE A 329 11.11 -1.83 -0.39
C ILE A 329 12.52 -1.71 0.23
N PRO A 330 13.57 -1.46 -0.58
CA PRO A 330 14.92 -1.27 -0.05
C PRO A 330 15.00 -0.05 0.89
N PRO A 331 16.07 0.08 1.70
CA PRO A 331 16.31 1.28 2.49
C PRO A 331 16.45 2.53 1.61
N GLY A 332 16.36 3.70 2.24
CA GLY A 332 16.63 4.98 1.59
C GLY A 332 18.05 5.05 1.01
N LEU A 333 18.22 5.83 -0.06
CA LEU A 333 19.48 5.99 -0.74
C LEU A 333 20.41 6.94 0.01
N GLU A 334 21.69 6.58 0.08
CA GLU A 334 22.77 7.51 0.42
C GLU A 334 23.17 8.35 -0.79
N ARG A 335 23.98 9.40 -0.56
CA ARG A 335 24.44 10.29 -1.64
C ARG A 335 25.23 9.49 -2.68
N GLY A 336 24.76 9.54 -3.92
CA GLY A 336 25.39 8.87 -5.05
C GLY A 336 24.94 7.42 -5.25
N GLU A 337 24.08 6.90 -4.37
CA GLU A 337 23.42 5.61 -4.59
C GLU A 337 22.24 5.72 -5.55
N TRP A 338 21.83 4.59 -6.12
CA TRP A 338 20.68 4.51 -7.02
C TRP A 338 19.76 3.34 -6.69
N TRP A 339 18.49 3.43 -7.10
CA TRP A 339 17.48 2.41 -6.80
C TRP A 339 17.89 1.02 -7.28
N GLY A 340 17.97 0.07 -6.35
CA GLY A 340 18.35 -1.31 -6.64
C GLY A 340 19.86 -1.55 -6.69
N GLN A 341 20.71 -0.53 -6.45
CA GLN A 341 22.16 -0.71 -6.46
C GLN A 341 22.61 -1.89 -5.59
N ARG A 342 22.21 -1.90 -4.32
CA ARG A 342 22.54 -2.96 -3.35
C ARG A 342 21.99 -4.35 -3.74
N ILE A 343 21.05 -4.42 -4.67
CA ILE A 343 20.50 -5.68 -5.20
C ILE A 343 21.36 -6.21 -6.36
N PHE A 344 21.92 -5.34 -7.19
CA PHE A 344 22.62 -5.73 -8.42
C PHE A 344 24.15 -5.68 -8.33
N GLU A 345 24.70 -4.92 -7.39
CA GLU A 345 26.13 -4.81 -7.09
C GLU A 345 26.42 -5.57 -5.80
#